data_AF-A0A969RFL1-F1
#
_entry.id   AF-A0A969RFL1-F1
#
_cell.length_a   1.000
_cell.length_b   1.000
_cell.length_c   1.000
_cell.angle_alpha   90.00
_cell.angle_beta   90.00
_cell.angle_gamma   90.00
#
_symmetry.space_group_name_H-M   'P 1'
#
loop_
_entity.id
_entity.type
_entity.pdbx_description
1 polymer ?
#
loop_
_entity_poly.entity_id
_entity_poly.type
_entity_poly.pdbx_seq_one_letter_code
_entity_poly.pdbx_strand_id
1 'polypeptide(L)'
;MSSDDIDWLIAAGKVQEWLPNQEVTQSSNFSNQVGLLLDGQFTIALPYQAKDSLKEFAQLSRDVWVGVVPSLEAFLSTATLQAKTRCQWLAIDPIQLADKLAQDATFTAHFYQYQAVLIMQRLQALIMQFKLHPTVLYQTNIKEASSLFAELQASDLDWLIAVGQRQQLPSASVLQTTDRPIEALQIVLEGALSLSVPSEPSNNLADVLFPVSTLQEPEEIARLARGDVFGEMQLIQPKFGMFNHRVQVQTIRDTEILSIPRWRIVSKLLHDSEFATHFYQVLAVLLAGKYQTILSRLGFIVQAEESSSDRVLTKVARAETNFEWMLQRIQTKVVTGRTIQW
;
A
#
# COMPACT_ATOMS: atom_id res chain seq x y z
N MET A 1 14.87 -9.16 5.83
CA MET A 1 16.02 -8.71 6.64
C MET A 1 17.14 -9.70 6.41
N SER A 2 18.31 -9.20 6.05
CA SER A 2 19.56 -9.95 5.97
C SER A 2 20.08 -10.28 7.39
N SER A 3 21.13 -11.09 7.51
CA SER A 3 21.85 -11.29 8.77
C SER A 3 22.37 -9.96 9.33
N ASP A 4 22.95 -9.14 8.44
CA ASP A 4 23.62 -7.90 8.80
C ASP A 4 22.60 -6.85 9.28
N ASP A 5 21.40 -6.84 8.69
CA ASP A 5 20.29 -6.00 9.16
C ASP A 5 19.90 -6.38 10.60
N ILE A 6 19.81 -7.68 10.89
CA ILE A 6 19.44 -8.20 12.21
C ILE A 6 20.53 -7.89 13.25
N ASP A 7 21.80 -8.08 12.89
CA ASP A 7 22.93 -7.77 13.78
C ASP A 7 22.95 -6.28 14.13
N TRP A 8 22.71 -5.41 13.15
CA TRP A 8 22.58 -3.98 13.40
C TRP A 8 21.41 -3.65 14.33
N LEU A 9 20.24 -4.26 14.12
CA LEU A 9 19.07 -4.07 14.96
C LEU A 9 19.32 -4.47 16.42
N ILE A 10 20.00 -5.60 16.64
CA ILE A 10 20.37 -6.07 17.98
C ILE A 10 21.38 -5.11 18.63
N ALA A 11 22.34 -4.59 17.88
CA ALA A 11 23.36 -3.68 18.40
C ALA A 11 22.80 -2.28 18.73
N ALA A 12 21.88 -1.76 17.91
CA ALA A 12 21.27 -0.45 18.09
C ALA A 12 20.12 -0.45 19.10
N GLY A 13 19.41 -1.58 19.22
CA GLY A 13 18.23 -1.71 20.06
C GLY A 13 18.54 -1.98 21.53
N LYS A 14 17.62 -1.55 22.41
CA LYS A 14 17.60 -1.90 23.83
C LYS A 14 16.36 -2.73 24.12
N VAL A 15 16.57 -3.92 24.67
CA VAL A 15 15.44 -4.74 25.12
C VAL A 15 14.82 -4.07 26.34
N GLN A 16 13.52 -3.83 26.30
CA GLN A 16 12.75 -3.43 27.48
C GLN A 16 11.54 -4.35 27.65
N GLU A 17 11.02 -4.39 28.86
CA GLU A 17 9.99 -5.35 29.24
C GLU A 17 8.74 -4.61 29.71
N TRP A 18 7.59 -5.16 29.30
CA TRP A 18 6.28 -4.70 29.70
C TRP A 18 5.54 -5.82 30.42
N LEU A 19 4.98 -5.49 31.57
CA LEU A 19 4.18 -6.41 32.36
C LEU A 19 2.72 -6.40 31.89
N PRO A 20 1.97 -7.49 32.08
CA PRO A 20 0.55 -7.53 31.74
C PRO A 20 -0.23 -6.34 32.30
N ASN A 21 -1.17 -5.84 31.50
CA ASN A 21 -2.01 -4.67 31.72
C ASN A 21 -1.29 -3.32 31.74
N GLN A 22 0.03 -3.27 31.57
CA GLN A 22 0.71 -1.98 31.38
C GLN A 22 0.36 -1.41 30.01
N GLU A 23 -0.02 -0.14 30.01
CA GLU A 23 -0.20 0.65 28.80
C GLU A 23 1.16 1.15 28.33
N VAL A 24 1.51 0.81 27.09
CA VAL A 24 2.71 1.31 26.43
C VAL A 24 2.49 2.76 25.99
N THR A 25 1.24 3.12 25.68
CA THR A 25 0.86 4.45 25.21
C THR A 25 -0.50 4.87 25.76
N GLN A 26 -0.61 6.13 26.19
CA GLN A 26 -1.88 6.85 26.35
C GLN A 26 -2.17 7.62 25.05
N SER A 27 -3.45 7.81 24.72
CA SER A 27 -4.03 8.33 23.47
C SER A 27 -3.66 9.78 23.07
N SER A 28 -2.47 10.23 23.40
CA SER A 28 -1.93 11.56 23.10
C SER A 28 -0.40 11.60 22.99
N ASN A 29 0.30 10.49 23.26
CA ASN A 29 1.76 10.51 23.40
C ASN A 29 2.42 9.23 22.88
N PHE A 30 2.12 8.86 21.62
CA PHE A 30 2.91 7.89 20.85
C PHE A 30 4.29 8.52 20.50
N SER A 31 5.02 8.95 21.52
CA SER A 31 6.22 9.78 21.38
C SER A 31 7.45 8.89 21.27
N ASN A 32 8.01 8.88 20.05
CA ASN A 32 9.41 8.64 19.75
C ASN A 32 10.02 7.27 20.06
N GLN A 33 9.25 6.19 20.10
CA GLN A 33 9.86 4.85 20.21
C GLN A 33 9.40 3.94 19.10
N VAL A 34 10.38 3.52 18.29
CA VAL A 34 10.22 2.48 17.30
C VAL A 34 10.63 1.17 17.93
N GLY A 35 9.77 0.16 17.89
CA GLY A 35 10.02 -1.10 18.57
C GLY A 35 9.67 -2.32 17.74
N LEU A 36 10.50 -3.35 17.83
CA LEU A 36 10.19 -4.70 17.35
C LEU A 36 9.72 -5.56 18.52
N LEU A 37 8.53 -6.14 18.44
CA LEU A 37 8.02 -7.08 19.45
C LEU A 37 8.75 -8.43 19.32
N LEU A 38 9.59 -8.76 20.30
CA LEU A 38 10.36 -10.01 20.35
C LEU A 38 9.56 -11.15 20.98
N ASP A 39 8.82 -10.86 22.05
CA ASP A 39 8.00 -11.84 22.74
C ASP A 39 6.77 -11.20 23.39
N GLY A 40 5.73 -12.00 23.61
CA GLY A 40 4.46 -11.59 24.20
C GLY A 40 3.41 -11.15 23.19
N GLN A 41 2.33 -10.58 23.73
CA GLN A 41 1.18 -10.09 22.96
C GLN A 41 0.75 -8.72 23.46
N PHE A 42 0.63 -7.77 22.54
CA PHE A 42 -0.03 -6.49 22.80
C PHE A 42 -1.45 -6.51 22.23
N THR A 43 -2.36 -5.85 22.93
CA THR A 43 -3.68 -5.51 22.41
C THR A 43 -3.67 -4.06 21.96
N ILE A 44 -4.11 -3.82 20.73
CA ILE A 44 -4.44 -2.50 20.22
C ILE A 44 -5.93 -2.28 20.48
N ALA A 45 -6.25 -1.28 21.29
CA ALA A 45 -7.60 -0.80 21.46
C ALA A 45 -7.77 0.56 20.77
N LEU A 46 -8.89 0.73 20.07
CA LEU A 46 -9.22 1.96 19.35
C LEU A 46 -10.53 2.53 19.87
N PRO A 47 -10.69 3.86 19.84
CA PRO A 47 -11.99 4.48 20.05
C PRO A 47 -12.94 4.01 18.96
N TYR A 48 -14.14 3.57 19.35
CA TYR A 48 -15.16 3.07 18.43
C TYR A 48 -16.46 3.87 18.62
N GLN A 49 -16.92 4.53 17.54
CA GLN A 49 -18.19 5.27 17.50
C GLN A 49 -18.37 6.33 18.61
N ALA A 50 -17.53 7.36 18.66
CA ALA A 50 -17.70 8.64 19.38
C ALA A 50 -18.09 8.62 20.89
N LYS A 51 -18.25 7.46 21.50
CA LYS A 51 -18.36 7.25 22.95
C LYS A 51 -17.03 6.68 23.43
N ASP A 52 -16.64 7.02 24.65
CA ASP A 52 -15.43 6.57 25.38
C ASP A 52 -15.21 5.04 25.48
N SER A 53 -15.91 4.23 24.70
CA SER A 53 -15.64 2.81 24.56
C SER A 53 -14.42 2.58 23.66
N LEU A 54 -13.29 2.27 24.29
CA LEU A 54 -12.19 1.59 23.63
C LEU A 54 -12.62 0.16 23.30
N LYS A 55 -12.51 -0.22 22.03
CA LYS A 55 -12.75 -1.59 21.57
C LYS A 55 -11.42 -2.23 21.19
N GLU A 56 -11.20 -3.45 21.67
CA GLU A 56 -10.10 -4.28 21.18
C GLU A 56 -10.25 -4.44 19.66
N PHE A 57 -9.24 -3.94 18.96
CA PHE A 57 -9.23 -3.88 17.51
C PHE A 57 -8.38 -4.99 16.93
N ALA A 58 -7.16 -5.13 17.44
CA ALA A 58 -6.20 -6.11 16.96
C ALA A 58 -5.28 -6.58 18.09
N GLN A 59 -4.73 -7.77 17.92
CA GLN A 59 -3.63 -8.26 18.74
C GLN A 59 -2.36 -8.25 17.92
N LEU A 60 -1.32 -7.64 18.47
CA LEU A 60 0.04 -7.74 17.94
C LEU A 60 0.74 -8.88 18.66
N SER A 61 1.32 -9.78 17.88
CA SER A 61 2.16 -10.87 18.34
C SER A 61 3.54 -10.75 17.69
N ARG A 62 4.47 -11.64 18.04
CA ARG A 62 5.89 -11.60 17.65
C ARG A 62 6.14 -11.13 16.21
N ASP A 63 7.29 -10.49 16.02
CA ASP A 63 7.78 -10.00 14.72
C ASP A 63 6.96 -8.83 14.16
N VAL A 64 6.46 -8.00 15.06
CA VAL A 64 5.70 -6.80 14.72
C VAL A 64 6.50 -5.55 15.05
N TRP A 65 6.69 -4.71 14.04
CA TRP A 65 7.12 -3.34 14.26
C TRP A 65 5.98 -2.42 14.68
N VAL A 66 6.30 -1.51 15.59
CA VAL A 66 5.45 -0.42 16.04
C VAL A 66 6.22 0.90 15.83
N GLY A 67 5.56 1.92 15.27
CA GLY A 67 6.10 3.29 15.17
C GLY A 67 6.98 3.61 13.95
N VAL A 68 6.90 2.84 12.85
CA VAL A 68 7.86 2.96 11.73
C VAL A 68 7.34 3.76 10.53
N VAL A 69 6.07 3.59 10.18
CA VAL A 69 5.51 4.16 8.95
C VAL A 69 4.74 5.43 9.33
N PRO A 70 5.06 6.61 8.77
CA PRO A 70 4.41 7.86 9.16
C PRO A 70 2.88 7.82 9.08
N SER A 71 2.33 7.14 8.08
CA SER A 71 0.88 6.91 7.97
C SER A 71 0.35 6.02 9.10
N LEU A 72 1.09 4.98 9.51
CA LEU A 72 0.73 4.18 10.68
C LEU A 72 0.94 4.94 12.00
N GLU A 73 1.93 5.83 12.11
CA GLU A 73 2.15 6.67 13.29
C GLU A 73 0.94 7.56 13.55
N ALA A 74 0.43 8.23 12.51
CA ALA A 74 -0.77 9.06 12.63
C ALA A 74 -1.99 8.26 13.13
N PHE A 75 -2.10 7.00 12.72
CA PHE A 75 -3.12 6.08 13.24
C PHE A 75 -2.86 5.67 14.70
N LEU A 76 -1.61 5.39 15.07
CA LEU A 76 -1.24 4.99 16.42
C LEU A 76 -1.47 6.12 17.45
N SER A 77 -1.49 7.39 17.03
CA SER A 77 -1.82 8.52 17.90
C SER A 77 -3.18 8.41 18.60
N THR A 78 -4.14 7.70 18.02
CA THR A 78 -5.48 7.46 18.62
C THR A 78 -5.62 6.07 19.25
N ALA A 79 -4.60 5.23 19.12
CA ALA A 79 -4.61 3.86 19.59
C ALA A 79 -4.01 3.73 20.99
N THR A 80 -4.65 2.90 21.83
CA THR A 80 -4.10 2.49 23.12
C THR A 80 -3.45 1.12 22.93
N LEU A 81 -2.16 1.03 23.25
CA LEU A 81 -1.41 -0.23 23.19
C LEU A 81 -1.22 -0.77 24.61
N GLN A 82 -1.79 -1.94 24.91
CA GLN A 82 -1.74 -2.54 26.23
C GLN A 82 -1.11 -3.94 26.19
N ALA A 83 -0.19 -4.23 27.10
CA ALA A 83 0.41 -5.55 27.23
C ALA A 83 -0.63 -6.57 27.72
N LYS A 84 -0.92 -7.60 26.92
CA LYS A 84 -1.81 -8.70 27.33
C LYS A 84 -1.05 -9.77 28.11
N THR A 85 0.20 -10.02 27.74
CA THR A 85 1.13 -10.89 28.45
C THR A 85 2.37 -10.11 28.85
N ARG A 86 3.35 -10.76 29.47
CA ARG A 86 4.69 -10.17 29.56
C ARG A 86 5.22 -10.02 28.14
N CYS A 87 5.57 -8.80 27.75
CA CYS A 87 6.10 -8.50 26.43
C CYS A 87 7.57 -8.07 26.53
N GLN A 88 8.38 -8.52 25.58
CA GLN A 88 9.73 -8.05 25.36
C GLN A 88 9.76 -7.29 24.05
N TRP A 89 10.15 -6.02 24.08
CA TRP A 89 10.31 -5.21 22.89
C TRP A 89 11.77 -4.81 22.69
N LEU A 90 12.24 -4.76 21.45
CA LEU A 90 13.52 -4.20 21.09
C LEU A 90 13.28 -2.75 20.69
N ALA A 91 13.48 -1.83 21.64
CA ALA A 91 13.30 -0.40 21.41
C ALA A 91 14.52 0.18 20.70
N ILE A 92 14.30 0.84 19.57
CA ILE A 92 15.32 1.49 18.75
C ILE A 92 15.05 2.99 18.76
N ASP A 93 16.13 3.75 18.93
CA ASP A 93 16.10 5.20 18.87
C ASP A 93 15.68 5.64 17.44
N PRO A 94 14.59 6.42 17.28
CA PRO A 94 14.15 6.87 15.96
C PRO A 94 15.21 7.65 15.21
N ILE A 95 16.08 8.38 15.91
CA ILE A 95 17.15 9.17 15.28
C ILE A 95 18.18 8.21 14.67
N GLN A 96 18.60 7.19 15.40
CA GLN A 96 19.56 6.19 14.89
C GLN A 96 18.96 5.38 13.74
N LEU A 97 17.67 5.04 13.82
CA LEU A 97 16.99 4.38 12.72
C LEU A 97 16.88 5.28 11.49
N ALA A 98 16.52 6.55 11.66
CA ALA A 98 16.46 7.51 10.57
C ALA A 98 17.82 7.70 9.90
N ASP A 99 18.90 7.81 10.69
CA ASP A 99 20.27 7.91 10.17
C ASP A 99 20.66 6.66 9.38
N LYS A 100 20.34 5.46 9.90
CA LYS A 100 20.61 4.21 9.19
C LYS A 100 19.81 4.11 7.88
N LEU A 101 18.54 4.50 7.91
CA LEU A 101 17.68 4.51 6.72
C LEU A 101 18.16 5.50 5.65
N ALA A 102 18.78 6.61 6.06
CA ALA A 102 19.33 7.61 5.15
C ALA A 102 20.69 7.19 4.55
N GLN A 103 21.50 6.41 5.27
CA GLN A 103 22.88 6.08 4.88
C GLN A 103 23.00 4.73 4.16
N ASP A 104 22.10 3.78 4.40
CA ASP A 104 22.21 2.41 3.90
C ASP A 104 21.00 2.01 3.06
N ALA A 105 21.11 2.19 1.75
CA ALA A 105 20.06 1.82 0.80
C ALA A 105 19.68 0.33 0.85
N THR A 106 20.63 -0.57 1.16
CA THR A 106 20.32 -2.01 1.21
C THR A 106 19.46 -2.32 2.43
N PHE A 107 19.87 -1.83 3.59
CA PHE A 107 19.07 -1.93 4.81
C PHE A 107 17.67 -1.31 4.61
N THR A 108 17.60 -0.11 4.03
CA THR A 108 16.35 0.62 3.79
C THR A 108 15.40 -0.14 2.88
N ALA A 109 15.91 -0.69 1.77
CA ALA A 109 15.12 -1.55 0.88
C ALA A 109 14.55 -2.76 1.61
N HIS A 110 15.39 -3.51 2.35
CA HIS A 110 14.93 -4.67 3.12
C HIS A 110 13.92 -4.28 4.21
N PHE A 111 14.12 -3.13 4.86
CA PHE A 111 13.28 -2.64 5.93
C PHE A 111 11.89 -2.27 5.43
N TYR A 112 11.79 -1.44 4.39
CA TYR A 112 10.48 -1.11 3.81
C TYR A 112 9.82 -2.29 3.12
N GLN A 113 10.59 -3.21 2.52
CA GLN A 113 10.04 -4.46 1.99
C GLN A 113 9.37 -5.26 3.11
N TYR A 114 10.04 -5.40 4.25
CA TYR A 114 9.49 -6.08 5.41
C TYR A 114 8.22 -5.40 5.94
N GLN A 115 8.23 -4.06 6.07
CA GLN A 115 7.04 -3.29 6.46
C GLN A 115 5.87 -3.50 5.48
N ALA A 116 6.11 -3.41 4.18
CA ALA A 116 5.08 -3.63 3.17
C ALA A 116 4.45 -5.02 3.30
N VAL A 117 5.26 -6.06 3.51
CA VAL A 117 4.76 -7.43 3.75
C VAL A 117 3.91 -7.52 5.01
N LEU A 118 4.36 -6.94 6.14
CA LEU A 118 3.60 -6.96 7.39
C LEU A 118 2.26 -6.23 7.27
N ILE A 119 2.25 -5.05 6.66
CA ILE A 119 1.01 -4.27 6.47
C ILE A 119 0.05 -5.01 5.56
N MET A 120 0.57 -5.64 4.50
CA MET A 120 -0.22 -6.49 3.61
C MET A 120 -0.89 -7.64 4.38
N GLN A 121 -0.14 -8.37 5.20
CA GLN A 121 -0.70 -9.44 6.04
C GLN A 121 -1.80 -8.94 6.98
N ARG A 122 -1.61 -7.76 7.58
CA ARG A 122 -2.63 -7.14 8.44
C ARG A 122 -3.88 -6.73 7.66
N LEU A 123 -3.72 -6.15 6.47
CA LEU A 123 -4.84 -5.86 5.58
C LEU A 123 -5.65 -7.12 5.28
N GLN A 124 -4.98 -8.23 4.97
CA GLN A 124 -5.64 -9.51 4.74
C GLN A 124 -6.38 -10.01 5.98
N ALA A 125 -5.75 -9.94 7.15
CA ALA A 125 -6.38 -10.33 8.41
C ALA A 125 -7.64 -9.49 8.70
N LEU A 126 -7.59 -8.18 8.45
CA LEU A 126 -8.78 -7.31 8.59
C LEU A 126 -9.89 -7.67 7.62
N ILE A 127 -9.55 -7.90 6.35
CA ILE A 127 -10.53 -8.29 5.33
C ILE A 127 -11.22 -9.59 5.76
N MET A 128 -10.45 -10.60 6.22
CA MET A 128 -11.02 -11.85 6.73
C MET A 128 -11.86 -11.66 8.01
N GLN A 129 -11.33 -10.94 9.00
CA GLN A 129 -11.98 -10.72 10.30
C GLN A 129 -13.32 -10.00 10.17
N PHE A 130 -13.37 -8.97 9.33
CA PHE A 130 -14.58 -8.17 9.11
C PHE A 130 -15.41 -8.66 7.91
N LYS A 131 -15.06 -9.80 7.30
CA LYS A 131 -15.72 -10.37 6.12
C LYS A 131 -15.93 -9.37 5.00
N LEU A 132 -14.95 -8.48 4.81
CA LEU A 132 -14.97 -7.51 3.74
C LEU A 132 -14.67 -8.23 2.43
N HIS A 133 -15.26 -7.76 1.34
CA HIS A 133 -14.87 -8.23 0.02
C HIS A 133 -13.48 -7.66 -0.33
N PRO A 134 -12.54 -8.44 -0.89
CA PRO A 134 -11.18 -7.98 -1.20
C PRO A 134 -11.12 -6.75 -2.12
N THR A 135 -12.20 -6.48 -2.86
CA THR A 135 -12.31 -5.29 -3.73
C THR A 135 -12.31 -3.96 -2.98
N VAL A 136 -12.52 -3.98 -1.65
CA VAL A 136 -12.39 -2.81 -0.80
C VAL A 136 -11.03 -2.11 -0.96
N LEU A 137 -10.00 -2.85 -1.38
CA LEU A 137 -8.64 -2.34 -1.62
C LEU A 137 -8.47 -1.60 -2.94
N TYR A 138 -9.39 -1.75 -3.89
CA TYR A 138 -9.44 -0.98 -5.14
C TYR A 138 -10.38 0.22 -5.03
N GLN A 139 -11.27 0.22 -4.03
CA GLN A 139 -12.23 1.29 -3.77
C GLN A 139 -11.63 2.46 -2.97
N THR A 140 -10.36 2.41 -2.59
CA THR A 140 -9.74 3.43 -1.73
C THR A 140 -9.43 4.69 -2.53
N ASN A 141 -9.95 5.85 -2.10
CA ASN A 141 -9.76 7.16 -2.73
C ASN A 141 -8.35 7.75 -2.50
N ILE A 142 -7.34 6.90 -2.33
CA ILE A 142 -5.97 7.36 -2.31
C ILE A 142 -5.60 7.49 -3.77
N LYS A 143 -5.15 8.67 -4.18
CA LYS A 143 -4.41 8.82 -5.43
C LYS A 143 -3.14 8.00 -5.28
N GLU A 144 -3.20 6.69 -5.56
CA GLU A 144 -2.09 5.74 -5.46
C GLU A 144 -0.90 6.22 -6.30
N ALA A 145 -1.26 6.79 -7.45
CA ALA A 145 -0.49 7.73 -8.25
C ALA A 145 0.35 8.70 -7.43
N SER A 146 -0.28 9.50 -6.56
CA SER A 146 0.39 10.53 -5.80
C SER A 146 1.40 9.97 -4.83
N SER A 147 1.14 8.79 -4.26
CA SER A 147 2.14 8.13 -3.40
C SER A 147 3.33 7.64 -4.22
N LEU A 148 3.09 7.07 -5.40
CA LEU A 148 4.14 6.62 -6.32
C LEU A 148 4.99 7.80 -6.82
N PHE A 149 4.36 8.84 -7.35
CA PHE A 149 5.07 9.99 -7.92
C PHE A 149 5.71 10.89 -6.86
N ALA A 150 5.25 10.89 -5.60
CA ALA A 150 5.87 11.70 -4.55
C ALA A 150 7.21 11.14 -4.06
N GLU A 151 7.39 9.82 -4.06
CA GLU A 151 8.53 9.15 -3.42
C GLU A 151 9.58 8.66 -4.43
N LEU A 152 9.19 8.35 -5.68
CA LEU A 152 10.15 7.97 -6.73
C LEU A 152 11.03 9.16 -7.18
N GLN A 153 12.30 8.88 -7.48
CA GLN A 153 13.24 9.87 -8.01
C GLN A 153 13.10 10.00 -9.54
N ALA A 154 13.67 11.07 -10.10
CA ALA A 154 13.67 11.30 -11.55
C ALA A 154 14.31 10.13 -12.33
N SER A 155 15.36 9.51 -11.80
CA SER A 155 16.02 8.32 -12.38
C SER A 155 15.08 7.11 -12.43
N ASP A 156 14.27 6.91 -11.38
CA ASP A 156 13.30 5.83 -11.30
C ASP A 156 12.21 6.02 -12.34
N LEU A 157 11.71 7.25 -12.48
CA LEU A 157 10.71 7.63 -13.48
C LEU A 157 11.26 7.50 -14.91
N ASP A 158 12.48 7.98 -15.18
CA ASP A 158 13.14 7.82 -16.49
C ASP A 158 13.28 6.33 -16.85
N TRP A 159 13.61 5.48 -15.87
CA TRP A 159 13.66 4.04 -16.05
C TRP A 159 12.28 3.45 -16.36
N LEU A 160 11.23 3.79 -15.59
CA LEU A 160 9.85 3.34 -15.85
C LEU A 160 9.40 3.71 -17.26
N ILE A 161 9.71 4.93 -17.73
CA ILE A 161 9.43 5.37 -19.10
C ILE A 161 10.23 4.56 -20.12
N ALA A 162 11.49 4.26 -19.84
CA ALA A 162 12.37 3.53 -20.76
C ALA A 162 11.96 2.06 -20.92
N VAL A 163 11.50 1.42 -19.84
CA VAL A 163 11.12 0.01 -19.87
C VAL A 163 9.63 -0.24 -20.09
N GLY A 164 8.79 0.77 -19.90
CA GLY A 164 7.35 0.69 -20.06
C GLY A 164 6.93 0.75 -21.53
N GLN A 165 5.85 0.05 -21.84
CA GLN A 165 5.21 0.09 -23.15
C GLN A 165 4.02 1.04 -23.10
N ARG A 166 4.07 2.09 -23.92
CA ARG A 166 2.94 2.98 -24.15
C ARG A 166 1.89 2.25 -25.01
N GLN A 167 0.64 2.25 -24.58
CA GLN A 167 -0.46 1.63 -25.31
C GLN A 167 -1.62 2.63 -25.45
N GLN A 168 -2.10 2.78 -26.67
CA GLN A 168 -3.34 3.50 -26.97
C GLN A 168 -4.46 2.49 -27.09
N LEU A 169 -5.52 2.67 -26.32
CA LEU A 169 -6.62 1.75 -26.19
C LEU A 169 -7.91 2.48 -26.56
N PRO A 170 -8.61 2.06 -27.62
CA PRO A 170 -9.91 2.61 -27.96
C PRO A 170 -10.92 2.40 -26.85
N SER A 171 -11.94 3.24 -26.78
CA SER A 171 -13.08 3.04 -25.87
C SER A 171 -13.64 1.61 -25.93
N ALA A 172 -14.14 1.13 -24.78
CA ALA A 172 -14.63 -0.22 -24.55
C ALA A 172 -13.63 -1.39 -24.74
N SER A 173 -12.34 -1.13 -24.92
CA SER A 173 -11.28 -2.16 -24.93
C SER A 173 -11.14 -2.83 -23.56
N VAL A 174 -11.01 -4.15 -23.54
CA VAL A 174 -10.73 -4.94 -22.32
C VAL A 174 -9.22 -5.16 -22.23
N LEU A 175 -8.60 -4.63 -21.18
CA LEU A 175 -7.15 -4.74 -20.92
C LEU A 175 -6.82 -6.02 -20.15
N GLN A 176 -7.64 -6.32 -19.15
CA GLN A 176 -7.46 -7.43 -18.25
C GLN A 176 -8.80 -8.15 -18.15
N THR A 177 -8.75 -9.45 -18.38
CA THR A 177 -9.88 -10.36 -18.21
C THR A 177 -9.80 -11.04 -16.85
N THR A 178 -10.96 -11.45 -16.34
CA THR A 178 -11.11 -12.08 -15.03
C THR A 178 -10.37 -13.42 -14.94
N ASP A 179 -9.99 -14.05 -16.06
CA ASP A 179 -9.30 -15.35 -16.07
C ASP A 179 -7.80 -15.27 -15.78
N ARG A 180 -7.17 -14.09 -15.78
CA ARG A 180 -5.71 -13.93 -15.63
C ARG A 180 -5.31 -12.98 -14.50
N PRO A 181 -4.20 -13.25 -13.80
CA PRO A 181 -3.65 -12.30 -12.83
C PRO A 181 -3.08 -11.06 -13.55
N ILE A 182 -3.05 -9.93 -12.86
CA ILE A 182 -2.43 -8.71 -13.38
C ILE A 182 -0.90 -8.91 -13.36
N GLU A 183 -0.26 -8.89 -14.54
CA GLU A 183 1.18 -9.15 -14.70
C GLU A 183 2.00 -7.89 -15.02
N ALA A 184 1.39 -6.71 -14.94
CA ALA A 184 2.05 -5.45 -15.20
C ALA A 184 1.58 -4.38 -14.20
N LEU A 185 2.49 -3.47 -13.86
CA LEU A 185 2.13 -2.19 -13.27
C LEU A 185 1.64 -1.29 -14.40
N GLN A 186 0.44 -0.76 -14.28
CA GLN A 186 -0.15 0.09 -15.30
C GLN A 186 -0.39 1.49 -14.74
N ILE A 187 -0.01 2.50 -15.52
CA ILE A 187 -0.16 3.91 -15.19
C ILE A 187 -1.06 4.53 -16.26
N VAL A 188 -2.16 5.15 -15.86
CA VAL A 188 -3.07 5.86 -16.76
C VAL A 188 -2.46 7.22 -17.10
N LEU A 189 -2.02 7.40 -18.34
CA LEU A 189 -1.41 8.64 -18.82
C LEU A 189 -2.48 9.66 -19.21
N GLU A 190 -3.55 9.20 -19.86
CA GLU A 190 -4.70 9.99 -20.31
C GLU A 190 -5.91 9.08 -20.48
N GLY A 191 -7.14 9.59 -20.39
CA GLY A 191 -8.36 8.78 -20.54
C GLY A 191 -9.00 8.34 -19.22
N ALA A 192 -9.64 7.16 -19.21
CA ALA A 192 -10.27 6.58 -18.02
C ALA A 192 -10.54 5.07 -18.18
N LEU A 193 -10.34 4.31 -17.10
CA LEU A 193 -10.60 2.88 -17.00
C LEU A 193 -11.68 2.60 -15.95
N SER A 194 -12.42 1.52 -16.14
CA SER A 194 -13.31 0.90 -15.17
C SER A 194 -12.69 -0.41 -14.70
N LEU A 195 -12.69 -0.61 -13.38
CA LEU A 195 -12.36 -1.88 -12.73
C LEU A 195 -13.68 -2.49 -12.27
N SER A 196 -13.93 -3.72 -12.69
CA SER A 196 -15.13 -4.47 -12.30
C SER A 196 -14.76 -5.88 -11.84
N VAL A 197 -15.58 -6.49 -10.99
CA VAL A 197 -15.47 -7.91 -10.64
C VAL A 197 -16.69 -8.67 -11.14
N PRO A 198 -16.58 -9.99 -11.39
CA PRO A 198 -17.75 -10.82 -11.60
C PRO A 198 -18.71 -10.62 -10.43
N SER A 199 -19.97 -10.33 -10.74
CA SER A 199 -21.04 -10.32 -9.74
C SER A 199 -21.12 -11.70 -9.10
N GLU A 200 -20.97 -11.79 -7.77
CA GLU A 200 -21.19 -13.06 -7.08
C GLU A 200 -22.67 -13.43 -7.19
N PRO A 201 -23.01 -14.72 -7.44
CA PRO A 201 -24.38 -15.16 -7.39
C PRO A 201 -24.90 -14.90 -5.98
N SER A 202 -25.96 -14.10 -5.88
CA SER A 202 -26.62 -13.80 -4.63
C SER A 202 -27.10 -15.10 -3.98
N ASN A 203 -26.75 -15.30 -2.70
CA ASN A 203 -27.27 -16.40 -1.87
C ASN A 203 -28.76 -16.22 -1.50
N ASN A 204 -29.49 -15.37 -2.23
CA ASN A 204 -30.90 -15.18 -2.02
C ASN A 204 -31.64 -16.35 -2.69
N LEU A 205 -32.49 -17.04 -1.92
CA LEU A 205 -33.31 -18.13 -2.43
C LEU A 205 -34.14 -17.70 -3.64
N ALA A 206 -34.51 -16.42 -3.73
CA ALA A 206 -35.21 -15.87 -4.89
C ALA A 206 -34.39 -15.98 -6.18
N ASP A 207 -33.07 -15.75 -6.15
CA ASP A 207 -32.20 -15.78 -7.34
C ASP A 207 -31.85 -17.21 -7.77
N VAL A 208 -31.92 -18.17 -6.84
CA VAL A 208 -31.79 -19.61 -7.13
C VAL A 208 -33.10 -20.20 -7.68
N LEU A 209 -34.25 -19.76 -7.16
CA LEU A 209 -35.58 -20.28 -7.54
C LEU A 209 -36.15 -19.60 -8.79
N PHE A 210 -35.75 -18.35 -9.04
CA PHE A 210 -36.12 -17.57 -10.22
C PHE A 210 -34.85 -16.99 -10.84
N PRO A 211 -34.05 -17.80 -11.55
CA PRO A 211 -32.87 -17.30 -12.24
C PRO A 211 -33.33 -16.30 -13.32
N VAL A 212 -33.23 -15.01 -13.01
CA VAL A 212 -33.40 -13.96 -14.01
C VAL A 212 -32.24 -14.13 -15.00
N SER A 213 -32.56 -14.45 -16.25
CA SER A 213 -31.60 -14.58 -17.34
C SER A 213 -31.04 -13.23 -17.81
N THR A 214 -30.69 -12.36 -16.86
CA THR A 214 -29.78 -11.25 -17.10
C THR A 214 -28.38 -11.79 -16.87
N LEU A 215 -27.57 -11.82 -17.92
CA LEU A 215 -26.11 -11.86 -17.78
C LEU A 215 -25.77 -10.80 -16.73
N GLN A 216 -25.42 -11.21 -15.51
CA GLN A 216 -25.11 -10.25 -14.46
C GLN A 216 -23.90 -9.45 -14.94
N GLU A 217 -24.13 -8.18 -15.23
CA GLU A 217 -23.05 -7.28 -15.60
C GLU A 217 -22.02 -7.26 -14.45
N PRO A 218 -20.72 -7.24 -14.77
CA PRO A 218 -19.69 -7.23 -13.75
C PRO A 218 -19.83 -5.95 -12.91
N GLU A 219 -19.86 -6.10 -11.59
CA GLU A 219 -20.01 -4.99 -10.66
C GLU A 219 -18.79 -4.08 -10.74
N GLU A 220 -19.01 -2.82 -11.12
CA GLU A 220 -17.98 -1.79 -11.15
C GLU A 220 -17.55 -1.43 -9.71
N ILE A 221 -16.27 -1.61 -9.43
CA ILE A 221 -15.69 -1.38 -8.10
C ILE A 221 -14.85 -0.11 -8.05
N ALA A 222 -14.30 0.36 -9.16
CA ALA A 222 -13.51 1.58 -9.19
C ALA A 222 -13.40 2.17 -10.60
N ARG A 223 -13.21 3.49 -10.67
CA ARG A 223 -12.81 4.21 -11.88
C ARG A 223 -11.39 4.72 -11.70
N LEU A 224 -10.55 4.45 -12.68
CA LEU A 224 -9.20 5.01 -12.74
C LEU A 224 -9.18 6.12 -13.79
N ALA A 225 -8.56 7.23 -13.45
CA ALA A 225 -8.39 8.39 -14.30
C ALA A 225 -6.89 8.67 -14.53
N ARG A 226 -6.60 9.73 -15.28
CA ARG A 226 -5.23 10.20 -15.49
C ARG A 226 -4.48 10.35 -14.17
N GLY A 227 -3.27 9.80 -14.15
CA GLY A 227 -2.42 9.71 -12.98
C GLY A 227 -2.52 8.37 -12.27
N ASP A 228 -3.69 7.73 -12.27
CA ASP A 228 -3.91 6.52 -11.47
C ASP A 228 -3.03 5.35 -11.87
N VAL A 229 -2.71 4.54 -10.87
CA VAL A 229 -1.82 3.38 -10.99
C VAL A 229 -2.60 2.15 -10.55
N PHE A 230 -2.43 1.02 -11.23
CA PHE A 230 -2.98 -0.26 -10.79
C PHE A 230 -2.06 -1.44 -11.11
N GLY A 231 -2.27 -2.54 -10.39
CA GLY A 231 -1.42 -3.75 -10.48
C GLY A 231 -0.25 -3.72 -9.50
N GLU A 232 -0.14 -2.67 -8.71
CA GLU A 232 0.84 -2.44 -7.66
C GLU A 232 0.76 -3.48 -6.53
N MET A 233 -0.46 -3.94 -6.20
CA MET A 233 -0.67 -5.00 -5.20
C MET A 233 0.00 -6.33 -5.57
N GLN A 234 0.14 -6.63 -6.87
CA GLN A 234 0.76 -7.88 -7.34
C GLN A 234 2.29 -7.87 -7.23
N LEU A 235 2.89 -6.72 -6.88
CA LEU A 235 4.34 -6.54 -6.82
C LEU A 235 4.95 -6.90 -5.46
N ILE A 236 4.15 -6.90 -4.39
CA ILE A 236 4.64 -7.15 -3.02
C ILE A 236 4.91 -8.65 -2.84
N GLN A 237 3.89 -9.51 -2.98
CA GLN A 237 4.09 -10.97 -2.97
C GLN A 237 2.96 -11.71 -3.71
N PRO A 238 3.28 -12.50 -4.76
CA PRO A 238 2.28 -13.30 -5.49
C PRO A 238 1.76 -14.50 -4.69
N LYS A 239 2.47 -14.90 -3.62
CA LYS A 239 2.12 -16.06 -2.78
C LYS A 239 0.86 -15.86 -1.96
N PHE A 240 0.44 -14.61 -1.75
CA PHE A 240 -0.66 -14.32 -0.83
C PHE A 240 -2.04 -14.66 -1.36
N GLY A 241 -2.20 -15.07 -2.64
CA GLY A 241 -3.37 -15.77 -3.21
C GLY A 241 -4.69 -14.99 -3.25
N MET A 242 -4.97 -14.18 -2.23
CA MET A 242 -6.13 -13.31 -2.07
C MET A 242 -6.19 -12.23 -3.15
N PHE A 243 -5.03 -11.79 -3.66
CA PHE A 243 -4.93 -10.80 -4.73
C PHE A 243 -5.12 -11.37 -6.13
N ASN A 244 -5.30 -12.69 -6.28
CA ASN A 244 -5.75 -13.29 -7.55
C ASN A 244 -7.25 -13.04 -7.80
N HIS A 245 -7.82 -12.00 -7.17
CA HIS A 245 -9.17 -11.56 -7.47
C HIS A 245 -9.22 -11.12 -8.92
N ARG A 246 -10.15 -11.77 -9.59
CA ARG A 246 -10.41 -11.71 -11.00
C ARG A 246 -11.06 -10.36 -11.31
N VAL A 247 -10.25 -9.32 -11.49
CA VAL A 247 -10.73 -7.98 -11.87
C VAL A 247 -10.71 -7.88 -13.39
N GLN A 248 -11.82 -7.43 -13.96
CA GLN A 248 -11.90 -6.96 -15.33
C GLN A 248 -11.50 -5.50 -15.38
N VAL A 249 -10.61 -5.14 -16.31
CA VAL A 249 -10.25 -3.75 -16.57
C VAL A 249 -10.67 -3.39 -17.99
N GLN A 250 -11.51 -2.38 -18.13
CA GLN A 250 -12.03 -1.92 -19.41
C GLN A 250 -11.88 -0.41 -19.56
N THR A 251 -11.54 0.07 -20.75
CA THR A 251 -11.53 1.51 -21.05
C THR A 251 -12.94 2.08 -21.12
N ILE A 252 -13.19 3.20 -20.45
CA ILE A 252 -14.45 3.95 -20.53
C ILE A 252 -14.46 4.87 -21.76
N ARG A 253 -13.29 5.34 -22.17
CA ARG A 253 -13.03 6.19 -23.34
C ARG A 253 -11.66 5.88 -23.90
N ASP A 254 -11.29 6.49 -25.03
CA ASP A 254 -9.93 6.37 -25.56
C ASP A 254 -8.93 6.70 -24.46
N THR A 255 -8.08 5.73 -24.16
CA THR A 255 -7.21 5.74 -22.99
C THR A 255 -5.80 5.40 -23.39
N GLU A 256 -4.88 6.15 -22.80
CA GLU A 256 -3.47 5.94 -22.96
C GLU A 256 -2.88 5.45 -21.64
N ILE A 257 -2.14 4.35 -21.70
CA ILE A 257 -1.47 3.79 -20.53
C ILE A 257 0.02 3.58 -20.77
N LEU A 258 0.79 3.58 -19.69
CA LEU A 258 2.13 3.02 -19.65
C LEU A 258 2.07 1.68 -18.89
N SER A 259 2.40 0.60 -19.58
CA SER A 259 2.43 -0.75 -19.01
C SER A 259 3.86 -1.20 -18.76
N ILE A 260 4.21 -1.46 -17.49
CA ILE A 260 5.52 -1.94 -17.07
C ILE A 260 5.40 -3.41 -16.64
N PRO A 261 6.01 -4.36 -17.39
CA PRO A 261 5.94 -5.77 -17.04
C PRO A 261 6.52 -6.05 -15.65
N ARG A 262 5.80 -6.85 -14.86
CA ARG A 262 6.19 -7.21 -13.48
C ARG A 262 7.59 -7.79 -13.40
N TRP A 263 7.98 -8.65 -14.34
CA TRP A 263 9.30 -9.27 -14.36
C TRP A 263 10.43 -8.24 -14.49
N ARG A 264 10.21 -7.11 -15.18
CA ARG A 264 11.20 -6.03 -15.27
C ARG A 264 11.36 -5.31 -13.95
N ILE A 265 10.26 -5.03 -13.26
CA ILE A 265 10.25 -4.43 -11.91
C ILE A 265 10.98 -5.34 -10.94
N VAL A 266 10.60 -6.62 -10.89
CA VAL A 266 11.26 -7.61 -10.00
C VAL A 266 12.75 -7.71 -10.29
N SER A 267 13.16 -7.76 -11.56
CA SER A 267 14.57 -7.78 -11.93
C SER A 267 15.31 -6.52 -11.46
N LYS A 268 14.71 -5.34 -11.62
CA LYS A 268 15.27 -4.06 -11.16
C LYS A 268 15.42 -4.02 -9.64
N LEU A 269 14.41 -4.46 -8.90
CA LEU A 269 14.43 -4.55 -7.43
C LEU A 269 15.55 -5.46 -6.90
N LEU A 270 15.93 -6.50 -7.64
CA LEU A 270 16.99 -7.44 -7.23
C LEU A 270 18.40 -6.88 -7.44
N HIS A 271 18.60 -6.00 -8.43
CA HIS A 271 19.93 -5.54 -8.84
C HIS A 271 20.22 -4.08 -8.49
N ASP A 272 19.21 -3.32 -8.09
CA ASP A 272 19.31 -1.90 -7.79
C ASP A 272 18.69 -1.60 -6.43
N SER A 273 19.55 -1.44 -5.42
CA SER A 273 19.15 -1.14 -4.04
C SER A 273 18.55 0.26 -3.87
N GLU A 274 18.95 1.23 -4.70
CA GLU A 274 18.38 2.58 -4.64
C GLU A 274 16.95 2.58 -5.19
N PHE A 275 16.74 1.95 -6.35
CA PHE A 275 15.38 1.75 -6.89
C PHE A 275 14.53 0.94 -5.91
N ALA A 276 15.08 -0.13 -5.32
CA ALA A 276 14.37 -0.93 -4.32
C ALA A 276 13.99 -0.13 -3.08
N THR A 277 14.86 0.76 -2.60
CA THR A 277 14.58 1.67 -1.49
C THR A 277 13.34 2.51 -1.77
N HIS A 278 13.35 3.29 -2.84
CA HIS A 278 12.23 4.17 -3.17
C HIS A 278 10.96 3.38 -3.47
N PHE A 279 11.07 2.26 -4.19
CA PHE A 279 9.94 1.45 -4.58
C PHE A 279 9.26 0.76 -3.39
N TYR A 280 10.02 0.14 -2.48
CA TYR A 280 9.42 -0.48 -1.29
C TYR A 280 8.88 0.56 -0.31
N GLN A 281 9.49 1.74 -0.24
CA GLN A 281 8.95 2.87 0.52
C GLN A 281 7.58 3.31 -0.02
N VAL A 282 7.44 3.48 -1.34
CA VAL A 282 6.14 3.75 -2.00
C VAL A 282 5.12 2.69 -1.60
N LEU A 283 5.46 1.41 -1.72
CA LEU A 283 4.55 0.31 -1.40
C LEU A 283 4.12 0.32 0.07
N ALA A 284 5.05 0.53 1.00
CA ALA A 284 4.74 0.58 2.42
C ALA A 284 3.78 1.74 2.75
N VAL A 285 4.02 2.93 2.18
CA VAL A 285 3.16 4.11 2.36
C VAL A 285 1.76 3.87 1.78
N LEU A 286 1.68 3.32 0.57
CA LEU A 286 0.43 3.04 -0.13
C LEU A 286 -0.41 2.01 0.64
N LEU A 287 0.19 0.90 1.07
CA LEU A 287 -0.49 -0.11 1.88
C LEU A 287 -0.95 0.45 3.23
N ALA A 288 -0.14 1.27 3.88
CA ALA A 288 -0.52 1.92 5.13
C ALA A 288 -1.73 2.83 4.95
N GLY A 289 -1.78 3.57 3.83
CA GLY A 289 -2.94 4.39 3.48
C GLY A 289 -4.21 3.54 3.25
N LYS A 290 -4.10 2.43 2.50
CA LYS A 290 -5.23 1.50 2.32
C LYS A 290 -5.73 0.95 3.65
N TYR A 291 -4.80 0.61 4.55
CA TYR A 291 -5.11 0.16 5.91
C TYR A 291 -5.92 1.22 6.65
N GLN A 292 -5.44 2.46 6.72
CA GLN A 292 -6.18 3.57 7.34
C GLN A 292 -7.56 3.81 6.73
N THR A 293 -7.68 3.72 5.40
CA THR A 293 -8.97 3.91 4.71
C THR A 293 -10.00 2.85 5.09
N ILE A 294 -9.56 1.59 5.24
CA ILE A 294 -10.44 0.52 5.71
C ILE A 294 -10.84 0.78 7.16
N LEU A 295 -9.90 1.20 8.01
CA LEU A 295 -10.19 1.52 9.41
C LEU A 295 -11.17 2.68 9.57
N SER A 296 -11.03 3.74 8.78
CA SER A 296 -11.96 4.86 8.78
C SER A 296 -13.36 4.42 8.33
N ARG A 297 -13.47 3.57 7.31
CA ARG A 297 -14.75 2.98 6.86
C ARG A 297 -15.40 2.12 7.94
N LEU A 298 -14.61 1.41 8.73
CA LEU A 298 -15.07 0.62 9.86
C LEU A 298 -15.40 1.46 11.11
N GLY A 299 -15.16 2.78 11.07
CA GLY A 299 -15.49 3.71 12.16
C GLY A 299 -14.48 3.75 13.30
N PHE A 300 -13.25 3.25 13.09
CA PHE A 300 -12.17 3.25 14.10
C PHE A 300 -11.30 4.51 14.08
N ILE A 301 -11.31 5.27 12.97
CA ILE A 301 -10.56 6.51 12.83
C ILE A 301 -11.52 7.61 12.43
N VAL A 302 -11.58 8.68 13.22
CA VAL A 302 -12.16 9.97 12.81
C VAL A 302 -11.06 10.70 12.06
N GLN A 303 -11.32 11.14 10.82
CA GLN A 303 -10.35 11.96 10.08
C GLN A 303 -10.08 13.23 10.89
N ALA A 304 -8.88 13.36 11.47
CA ALA A 304 -8.45 14.60 12.09
C ALA A 304 -8.17 15.60 10.96
N GLU A 305 -9.03 16.60 10.80
CA GLU A 305 -8.99 17.51 9.64
C GLU A 305 -7.86 18.56 9.66
N GLU A 306 -7.07 18.74 10.74
CA GLU A 306 -6.38 20.04 10.89
C GLU A 306 -4.86 20.06 11.12
N SER A 307 -4.15 18.94 11.30
CA SER A 307 -2.68 18.99 11.55
C SER A 307 -1.78 18.40 10.46
N SER A 308 -2.34 17.74 9.44
CA SER A 308 -1.59 17.06 8.37
C SER A 308 -1.68 17.74 6.99
N SER A 309 -2.45 18.83 6.86
CA SER A 309 -2.79 19.44 5.58
C SER A 309 -1.56 19.90 4.80
N ASP A 310 -0.59 20.56 5.42
CA ASP A 310 0.61 21.07 4.71
C ASP A 310 1.54 19.96 4.19
N ARG A 311 1.76 18.88 4.96
CA ARG A 311 2.61 17.77 4.50
C ARG A 311 1.95 16.98 3.38
N VAL A 312 0.62 16.79 3.46
CA VAL A 312 -0.16 16.14 2.41
C VAL A 312 -0.17 17.00 1.15
N LEU A 313 -0.40 18.31 1.26
CA LEU A 313 -0.37 19.25 0.13
C LEU A 313 1.01 19.28 -0.54
N THR A 314 2.10 19.28 0.24
CA THR A 314 3.47 19.24 -0.30
C THR A 314 3.74 17.94 -1.07
N LYS A 315 3.29 16.80 -0.54
CA LYS A 315 3.43 15.51 -1.24
C LYS A 315 2.61 15.44 -2.52
N VAL A 316 1.37 15.94 -2.49
CA VAL A 316 0.50 16.01 -3.67
C VAL A 316 1.10 16.92 -4.75
N ALA A 317 1.61 18.09 -4.37
CA ALA A 317 2.28 19.01 -5.30
C ALA A 317 3.54 18.40 -5.92
N ARG A 318 4.36 17.70 -5.12
CA ARG A 318 5.53 16.96 -5.61
C ARG A 318 5.14 15.87 -6.59
N ALA A 319 4.11 15.10 -6.26
CA ALA A 319 3.60 14.05 -7.13
C ALA A 319 3.10 14.57 -8.47
N GLU A 320 2.33 15.67 -8.46
CA GLU A 320 1.83 16.31 -9.68
C GLU A 320 2.99 16.81 -10.55
N THR A 321 3.98 17.46 -9.95
CA THR A 321 5.19 17.91 -10.65
C THR A 321 5.92 16.75 -11.33
N ASN A 322 6.11 15.65 -10.60
CA ASN A 322 6.80 14.46 -11.11
C ASN A 322 6.01 13.75 -12.22
N PHE A 323 4.68 13.71 -12.10
CA PHE A 323 3.81 13.14 -13.13
C PHE A 323 3.83 13.98 -14.42
N GLU A 324 3.72 15.31 -14.31
CA GLU A 324 3.80 16.19 -15.47
C GLU A 324 5.17 16.12 -16.16
N TRP A 325 6.26 16.05 -15.37
CA TRP A 325 7.60 15.82 -15.91
C TRP A 325 7.68 14.51 -16.70
N MET A 326 7.09 13.43 -16.19
CA MET A 326 7.05 12.13 -16.85
C MET A 326 6.27 12.20 -18.18
N LEU A 327 5.12 12.90 -18.22
CA LEU A 327 4.34 13.09 -19.43
C LEU A 327 5.13 13.85 -20.51
N GLN A 328 5.80 14.95 -20.14
CA GLN A 328 6.66 15.71 -21.05
C GLN A 328 7.78 14.84 -21.63
N ARG A 329 8.39 13.99 -20.79
CA ARG A 329 9.47 13.09 -21.18
C ARG A 329 9.00 12.02 -22.16
N ILE A 330 7.82 11.44 -21.94
CA ILE A 330 7.18 10.48 -22.85
C ILE A 330 6.91 11.14 -24.21
N GLN A 331 6.35 12.35 -24.23
CA GLN A 331 6.07 13.09 -25.47
C GLN A 331 7.36 13.40 -26.25
N THR A 332 8.44 13.81 -25.56
CA THR A 332 9.71 14.15 -26.20
C THR A 332 10.37 12.94 -26.88
N LYS A 333 10.28 11.74 -26.28
CA LYS A 333 10.79 10.49 -26.88
C LYS A 333 10.03 10.11 -28.17
N VAL A 334 8.75 10.46 -28.27
CA VAL A 334 7.92 10.22 -29.47
C VAL A 334 8.36 11.12 -30.62
N VAL A 335 8.67 12.39 -30.33
CA VAL A 335 9.13 13.36 -31.34
C VAL A 335 10.53 13.04 -31.86
N THR A 336 11.38 12.39 -31.06
CA THR A 336 12.78 12.09 -31.41
C THR A 336 13.00 10.74 -32.11
N GLY A 337 11.95 9.96 -32.38
CA GLY A 337 12.00 8.82 -33.32
C GLY A 337 13.03 7.72 -33.00
N ARG A 338 13.53 7.61 -31.77
CA ARG A 338 14.45 6.52 -31.39
C ARG A 338 13.67 5.31 -30.93
N THR A 339 13.30 4.47 -31.88
CA THR A 339 13.04 3.05 -31.64
C THR A 339 14.35 2.40 -31.20
N ILE A 340 14.50 2.12 -29.90
CA ILE A 340 15.67 1.39 -29.40
C ILE A 340 15.42 -0.09 -29.72
N GLN A 341 16.18 -0.63 -30.68
CA GLN A 341 16.37 -2.07 -30.82
C GLN A 341 17.26 -2.55 -29.66
N TRP A 342 16.78 -3.65 -29.07
CA TRP A 342 17.14 -4.41 -27.87
C TRP A 342 18.59 -4.37 -27.36
#